data_AF-A0A2M7VG85-F1
#
_entry.id   AF-A0A2M7VG85-F1
#
_cell.length_a   1.000
_cell.length_b   1.000
_cell.length_c   1.000
_cell.angle_alpha   90.00
_cell.angle_beta   90.00
_cell.angle_gamma   90.00
#
_symmetry.space_group_name_H-M   'P 1'
#
loop_
_entity.id
_entity.type
_entity.pdbx_description
1 polymer ?
#
loop_
_entity_poly.entity_id
_entity_poly.type
_entity_poly.pdbx_seq_one_letter_code
_entity_poly.pdbx_strand_id
1 'polypeptide(L)' 'MINIKNLETGEITPFYQYKQDKLKNIKKDCLSVTSIIAKKVMTKAELEKLILSEAINVVNFNNKRYINKVELAHFLNRK' A
#
# COMPACT_ATOMS: atom_id res chain seq x y z
N MET A 1 -11.08 -2.83 25.33
CA MET A 1 -11.22 -2.44 23.90
C MET A 1 -10.11 -1.45 23.59
N ILE A 2 -9.30 -1.68 22.54
CA ILE A 2 -8.17 -0.78 22.20
C ILE A 2 -8.71 0.33 21.31
N ASN A 3 -8.44 1.58 21.69
CA ASN A 3 -8.82 2.78 20.95
C ASN A 3 -7.58 3.54 20.47
N ILE A 4 -7.71 4.24 19.35
CA ILE A 4 -6.72 5.16 18.78
C ILE A 4 -7.25 6.56 18.96
N LYS A 5 -6.42 7.48 19.48
CA LYS A 5 -6.72 8.90 19.55
C LYS A 5 -5.98 9.63 18.44
N ASN A 6 -6.70 10.38 17.60
CA ASN A 6 -6.08 11.33 16.69
C ASN A 6 -5.55 12.52 17.52
N LEU A 7 -4.25 12.80 17.42
CA LEU A 7 -3.60 13.86 18.19
C LEU A 7 -3.94 15.26 17.67
N GLU A 8 -4.31 15.40 16.40
CA GLU A 8 -4.67 16.66 15.75
C GLU A 8 -6.12 17.03 16.03
N THR A 9 -7.04 16.07 15.90
CA THR A 9 -8.49 16.32 16.03
C THR A 9 -9.06 15.95 17.40
N GLY A 10 -8.31 15.19 18.21
CA GLY A 10 -8.79 14.64 19.48
C GLY A 10 -9.76 13.46 19.35
N GLU A 11 -10.15 13.09 18.12
CA GLU A 11 -11.12 12.03 17.83
C GLU A 11 -10.63 10.68 18.37
N ILE A 12 -11.55 9.90 18.97
CA ILE A 12 -11.28 8.55 19.48
C ILE A 12 -11.98 7.53 18.58
N THR A 13 -11.19 6.66 17.96
CA THR A 13 -11.68 5.63 17.05
C THR A 13 -11.28 4.24 17.58
N PRO A 14 -12.19 3.25 17.60
CA PRO A 14 -11.82 1.87 17.92
C PRO A 14 -10.71 1.37 16.98
N PHE A 15 -9.71 0.66 17.51
CA PHE A 15 -8.56 0.19 16.72
C PHE A 15 -8.97 -0.64 15.49
N TYR A 16 -10.04 -1.42 15.62
CA TYR A 16 -10.61 -2.17 14.51
C TYR A 16 -11.08 -1.25 13.39
N GLN A 17 -11.82 -0.18 13.72
CA GLN A 17 -12.31 0.80 12.77
C GLN A 17 -11.16 1.58 12.12
N TYR A 18 -10.18 2.03 12.92
CA TYR A 18 -8.96 2.66 12.42
C TYR A 18 -8.25 1.80 11.36
N LYS A 19 -8.12 0.48 11.61
CA LYS A 19 -7.52 -0.44 10.64
C LYS A 19 -8.31 -0.53 9.33
N GLN A 20 -9.63 -0.54 9.39
CA GLN A 20 -10.48 -0.59 8.21
C GLN A 20 -10.36 0.70 7.39
N ASP A 21 -10.39 1.86 8.06
CA ASP A 21 -10.28 3.16 7.39
C ASP A 21 -8.91 3.37 6.77
N LYS A 22 -7.84 3.00 7.48
CA LYS A 22 -6.47 3.05 6.94
C LYS A 22 -6.33 2.13 5.73
N LEU A 23 -6.89 0.92 5.78
CA LEU A 23 -6.89 0.01 4.62
C LEU A 23 -7.66 0.57 3.43
N LYS A 24 -8.84 1.17 3.69
CA LYS A 24 -9.66 1.81 2.66
C LYS A 24 -8.88 2.93 1.97
N ASN A 25 -8.19 3.76 2.73
CA ASN A 25 -7.36 4.84 2.18
C ASN A 25 -6.17 4.31 1.37
N ILE A 26 -5.46 3.29 1.87
CA ILE A 26 -4.37 2.65 1.09
C ILE A 26 -4.90 2.11 -0.24
N LYS A 27 -6.07 1.44 -0.26
CA LYS A 27 -6.64 0.86 -1.49
C LYS A 27 -7.10 1.90 -2.52
N LYS A 28 -7.36 3.16 -2.10
CA LYS A 28 -7.69 4.24 -3.04
C LYS A 28 -6.51 4.54 -3.96
N ASP A 29 -5.31 4.66 -3.39
CA ASP A 29 -4.14 5.16 -4.12
C ASP A 29 -3.12 4.07 -4.45
N CYS A 30 -3.23 2.90 -3.83
CA CYS A 30 -2.27 1.82 -3.98
C CYS A 30 -2.91 0.51 -4.50
N LEU A 31 -2.08 -0.34 -5.10
CA LEU A 31 -2.38 -1.72 -5.45
C LEU A 31 -1.57 -2.66 -4.55
N SER A 32 -2.14 -3.79 -4.15
CA SER A 32 -1.34 -4.78 -3.42
C SER A 32 -0.36 -5.46 -4.38
N VAL A 33 0.85 -5.73 -3.90
CA VAL A 33 1.88 -6.49 -4.63
C VAL A 33 1.30 -7.79 -5.21
N THR A 34 0.51 -8.51 -4.41
CA THR A 34 -0.17 -9.73 -4.84
C THR A 34 -1.11 -9.51 -6.02
N SER A 35 -1.85 -8.38 -6.06
CA SER A 35 -2.77 -8.07 -7.15
C SER A 35 -2.05 -7.68 -8.44
N ILE A 36 -0.90 -7.00 -8.33
CA ILE A 36 -0.06 -6.62 -9.48
C ILE A 36 0.47 -7.88 -10.17
N ILE A 37 0.98 -8.83 -9.37
CA ILE A 37 1.46 -10.12 -9.86
C ILE A 37 0.31 -10.95 -10.47
N ALA A 38 -0.82 -11.07 -9.77
CA ALA A 38 -1.97 -11.86 -10.25
C ALA A 38 -2.54 -11.32 -11.58
N LYS A 39 -2.52 -10.00 -11.78
CA LYS A 39 -2.94 -9.35 -13.02
C LYS A 39 -1.86 -9.34 -14.11
N LYS A 40 -0.70 -9.96 -13.86
CA LYS A 40 0.45 -10.00 -14.80
C LYS A 40 0.93 -8.62 -15.25
N VAL A 41 0.74 -7.59 -14.42
CA VAL A 41 1.29 -6.24 -14.69
C VAL A 41 2.81 -6.27 -14.62
N MET A 42 3.36 -7.08 -13.71
CA MET A 42 4.79 -7.31 -13.55
C MET A 42 5.01 -8.68 -12.88
N THR A 43 6.12 -9.34 -13.20
CA THR A 43 6.47 -10.60 -12.54
C THR A 43 6.89 -10.38 -11.09
N LYS A 44 6.80 -11.43 -10.25
CA LYS A 44 7.29 -11.36 -8.87
C LYS A 44 8.77 -10.96 -8.81
N ALA A 45 9.61 -11.54 -9.67
CA ALA A 45 11.04 -11.28 -9.68
C ALA A 45 11.36 -9.82 -10.03
N GLU A 46 10.73 -9.27 -11.06
CA GLU A 46 10.91 -7.86 -11.42
C GLU A 46 10.42 -6.93 -10.30
N LEU A 47 9.25 -7.22 -9.72
CA LEU A 47 8.68 -6.37 -8.67
C LEU A 47 9.56 -6.37 -7.41
N GLU A 48 10.03 -7.54 -6.97
CA GLU A 48 10.95 -7.65 -5.83
C GLU A 48 12.27 -6.93 -6.12
N LYS A 49 12.79 -6.99 -7.36
CA LYS A 49 13.98 -6.22 -7.74
C LYS A 49 13.77 -4.72 -7.55
N LEU A 50 12.62 -4.17 -7.98
CA LEU A 50 12.31 -2.75 -7.81
C LEU A 50 12.17 -2.34 -6.34
N ILE A 51 11.56 -3.21 -5.54
CA ILE A 51 11.36 -2.99 -4.10
C ILE A 51 12.73 -2.99 -3.40
N LEU A 52 13.58 -3.98 -3.68
CA LEU A 52 14.92 -4.11 -3.08
C LEU A 52 15.88 -3.01 -3.53
N SER A 53 15.72 -2.50 -4.75
CA SER A 53 16.53 -1.39 -5.26
C SER A 53 15.99 -0.02 -4.87
N GLU A 54 14.93 0.04 -4.04
CA GLU A 54 14.24 1.28 -3.64
C GLU A 54 13.77 2.13 -4.83
N ALA A 55 13.59 1.50 -6.00
CA ALA A 55 13.12 2.17 -7.21
C ALA A 55 11.60 2.43 -7.17
N ILE A 56 10.91 1.83 -6.19
CA ILE A 56 9.49 2.02 -5.96
C ILE A 56 9.17 2.00 -4.46
N ASN A 57 8.34 2.92 -4.00
CA ASN A 57 7.95 2.99 -2.60
C ASN A 57 6.89 1.93 -2.26
N VAL A 58 7.08 1.28 -1.10
CA VAL A 58 6.17 0.24 -0.60
C VAL A 58 5.55 0.66 0.71
N VAL A 59 4.22 0.65 0.77
CA VAL A 59 3.46 0.80 2.00
C VAL A 59 3.22 -0.60 2.58
N ASN A 60 3.72 -0.83 3.80
CA ASN A 60 3.47 -2.05 4.56
C ASN A 60 2.28 -1.86 5.49
N PHE A 61 1.24 -2.69 5.35
CA PHE A 61 0.07 -2.62 6.22
C PHE A 61 -0.61 -3.99 6.34
N ASN A 62 -0.97 -4.40 7.58
CA ASN A 62 -1.59 -5.70 7.86
C ASN A 62 -0.90 -6.89 7.15
N ASN A 63 0.43 -6.96 7.28
CA ASN A 63 1.28 -8.00 6.67
C ASN A 63 1.16 -8.09 5.13
N LYS A 64 0.74 -7.01 4.49
CA LYS A 64 0.65 -6.88 3.04
C LYS A 64 1.45 -5.69 2.56
N ARG A 65 2.02 -5.84 1.37
CA ARG A 65 2.77 -4.81 0.65
C ARG A 65 1.88 -4.14 -0.40
N TYR A 66 1.90 -2.83 -0.44
CA TYR A 66 1.13 -2.00 -1.36
C TYR A 66 2.06 -1.02 -2.09
N ILE A 67 1.76 -0.77 -3.35
CA ILE A 67 2.53 0.12 -4.23
C ILE A 67 1.60 1.20 -4.76
N ASN A 68 2.07 2.45 -4.77
CA ASN A 68 1.29 3.57 -5.31
C ASN A 68 1.01 3.39 -6.81
N LYS A 69 -0.24 3.61 -7.22
CA LYS A 69 -0.69 3.45 -8.61
C LYS A 69 0.05 4.36 -9.58
N VAL A 70 0.27 5.62 -9.19
CA VAL A 70 0.91 6.66 -10.02
C VAL A 70 2.39 6.32 -10.22
N GLU A 71 3.07 5.94 -9.14
CA GLU A 71 4.49 5.54 -9.20
C GLU A 71 4.69 4.28 -10.06
N LEU A 72 3.82 3.28 -9.90
CA LEU A 72 3.84 2.09 -10.75
C LEU A 72 3.60 2.44 -12.22
N ALA A 73 2.63 3.30 -12.52
CA ALA A 73 2.34 3.74 -13.89
C ALA A 73 3.53 4.50 -14.50
N HIS A 74 4.17 5.39 -13.75
CA HIS A 74 5.39 6.08 -14.20
C HIS A 74 6.51 5.10 -14.53
N PHE A 75 6.70 4.05 -13.73
CA PHE A 75 7.72 3.05 -14.00
C PHE A 75 7.40 2.24 -15.26
N LEU A 76 6.14 1.84 -15.44
CA LEU A 76 5.70 1.06 -16.61
C LEU A 76 5.80 1.86 -17.92
N ASN A 77 5.51 3.16 -17.89
CA ASN A 77 5.57 4.03 -19.08
C ASN A 77 6.99 4.50 -19.44
N ARG A 78 7.99 4.26 -18.58
CA ARG A 78 9.40 4.54 -18.85
C ARG A 78 10.17 3.34 -19.42
N LYS A 79 9.57 2.15 -19.41
CA LYS A 79 10.06 0.95 -20.07
C LYS A 79 9.63 0.95 -21.53
#